data_AF-A0A0F8ZXP7-F1
#
_entry.id   AF-A0A0F8ZXP7-F1
#
_cell.length_a   1.000
_cell.length_b   1.000
_cell.length_c   1.000
_cell.angle_alpha   90.00
_cell.angle_beta   90.00
_cell.angle_gamma   90.00
#
_symmetry.space_group_name_H-M   'P 1'
#
loop_
_entity.id
_entity.type
_entity.pdbx_description
1 polymer ?
#
loop_
_entity_poly.entity_id
_entity_poly.type
_entity_poly.pdbx_seq_one_letter_code
_entity_poly.pdbx_strand_id
1 'polypeptide(L)' 'MKLYDTITEAGRETNTNCSNICLVTNKKRKTAGGYHWQSIKQGAQN' A
#
# COMPACT_ATOMS: atom_id res chain seq x y z
N MET A 1 5.66 6.99 -10.03
CA MET A 1 4.86 6.47 -8.88
C MET A 1 3.78 5.57 -9.45
N LYS A 2 3.70 4.31 -9.02
CA LYS A 2 2.73 3.33 -9.53
C LYS A 2 1.53 3.27 -8.59
N LEU A 3 0.33 3.24 -9.16
CA LEU A 3 -0.94 3.21 -8.44
C LEU A 3 -1.58 1.84 -8.64
N TYR A 4 -2.19 1.35 -7.58
CA TYR A 4 -2.91 0.09 -7.59
C TYR A 4 -4.28 0.34 -6.98
N ASP A 5 -5.31 -0.26 -7.58
CA ASP A 5 -6.68 -0.12 -7.09
C ASP A 5 -6.86 -0.87 -5.77
N THR A 6 -6.11 -1.96 -5.57
CA THR A 6 -6.15 -2.77 -4.35
C THR A 6 -4.76 -3.17 -3.86
N ILE A 7 -4.66 -3.38 -2.54
CA ILE A 7 -3.44 -3.93 -1.93
C ILE A 7 -3.12 -5.35 -2.41
N THR A 8 -4.13 -6.10 -2.87
CA THR A 8 -3.97 -7.46 -3.38
C THR A 8 -3.27 -7.46 -4.73
N GLU A 9 -3.69 -6.58 -5.64
CA GLU A 9 -3.02 -6.38 -6.93
C GLU A 9 -1.59 -5.89 -6.72
N ALA A 10 -1.42 -4.88 -5.86
CA ALA A 10 -0.11 -4.37 -5.47
C ALA A 10 0.80 -5.49 -4.95
N GLY A 11 0.28 -6.33 -4.06
CA GLY A 11 1.01 -7.45 -3.48
C GLY A 11 1.36 -8.53 -4.49
N ARG A 12 0.46 -8.86 -5.40
CA ARG A 12 0.71 -9.85 -6.46
C ARG A 12 1.80 -9.37 -7.43
N GLU A 13 1.76 -8.12 -7.84
CA GLU A 13 2.73 -7.58 -8.79
C GLU A 13 4.11 -7.36 -8.15
N THR A 14 4.15 -6.82 -6.93
CA THR A 14 5.40 -6.56 -6.21
C THR A 14 5.90 -7.74 -5.38
N ASN A 15 5.25 -8.90 -5.50
CA ASN A 15 5.48 -10.09 -4.68
C ASN A 15 5.58 -9.77 -3.16
N THR A 16 4.74 -8.83 -2.70
CA THR A 16 4.74 -8.32 -1.33
C THR A 16 3.47 -8.75 -0.64
N ASN A 17 3.58 -9.18 0.62
CA ASN A 17 2.41 -9.57 1.39
C ASN A 17 1.49 -8.36 1.65
N CYS A 18 0.21 -8.49 1.28
CA CYS A 18 -0.81 -7.45 1.44
C CYS A 18 -0.92 -6.93 2.88
N SER A 19 -0.74 -7.81 3.88
CA SER A 19 -0.74 -7.45 5.29
C SER A 19 0.41 -6.51 5.63
N ASN A 20 1.60 -6.72 5.03
CA ASN A 20 2.74 -5.83 5.21
C ASN A 20 2.49 -4.47 4.55
N ILE A 21 1.89 -4.45 3.35
CA ILE A 21 1.50 -3.21 2.65
C ILE A 21 0.54 -2.40 3.54
N CYS A 22 -0.50 -3.05 4.07
CA CYS A 22 -1.48 -2.44 4.95
C CYS A 22 -0.84 -1.86 6.25
N LEU A 23 0.14 -2.56 6.82
CA LEU A 23 0.88 -2.05 7.99
C LEU A 23 1.69 -0.79 7.65
N VAL A 24 2.30 -0.72 6.46
CA VAL A 24 3.04 0.48 6.02
C VAL A 24 2.10 1.65 5.77
N THR A 25 0.97 1.42 5.08
CA THR A 25 -0.03 2.48 4.86
C THR A 25 -0.65 2.98 6.16
N ASN A 26 -0.77 2.13 7.18
CA ASN A 26 -1.21 2.50 8.54
C ASN A 26 -0.08 3.07 9.42
N LYS A 27 1.10 3.38 8.85
CA LYS A 27 2.28 3.89 9.56
C LYS A 27 2.79 2.99 10.69
N LYS A 28 2.41 1.70 10.70
CA LYS A 28 2.92 0.68 11.63
C LYS A 28 4.28 0.14 11.18
N ARG A 29 4.61 0.27 9.89
CA ARG A 29 5.91 -0.06 9.30
C ARG A 29 6.39 1.06 8.38
N LYS A 30 7.70 1.10 8.12
CA LYS A 30 8.32 2.10 7.23
C LYS A 30 8.29 1.66 5.76
N THR A 31 8.57 0.38 5.50
CA THR A 31 8.65 -0.19 4.16
C THR A 31 8.09 -1.61 4.13
N ALA A 32 7.67 -2.06 2.95
CA ALA A 32 7.29 -3.45 2.69
C ALA A 32 7.72 -3.83 1.26
N GLY A 33 8.37 -4.98 1.11
CA GLY A 33 8.87 -5.45 -0.19
C GLY A 33 9.92 -4.55 -0.83
N GLY A 34 10.62 -3.72 -0.05
CA GLY A 34 11.56 -2.72 -0.58
C GLY A 34 10.92 -1.40 -1.03
N TYR A 35 9.59 -1.26 -0.93
CA TYR A 35 8.86 -0.07 -1.34
C TYR A 35 8.26 0.69 -0.14
N HIS A 36 8.07 2.00 -0.32
CA HIS A 36 7.26 2.83 0.57
C HIS A 36 5.83 2.88 0.04
N TRP A 37 4.88 2.48 0.87
CA TRP A 37 3.46 2.40 0.51
C TRP A 37 2.69 3.56 1.12
N GLN A 38 1.87 4.21 0.30
CA GLN A 38 1.03 5.32 0.75
C GLN A 38 -0.40 5.11 0.25
N SER A 39 -1.34 5.09 1.19
CA SER A 39 -2.76 5.04 0.85
C SER A 39 -3.20 6.39 0.36
N ILE A 40 -3.71 6.45 -0.87
CA ILE A 40 -4.30 7.65 -1.44
C ILE A 40 -5.79 7.56 -1.15
N LYS A 41 -6.22 8.21 -0.08
CA LYS A 41 -7.65 8.44 0.11
C LYS A 41 -8.02 9.60 -0.78
N GLN A 42 -8.71 9.32 -1.89
CA GLN A 42 -9.41 10.36 -2.63
C GLN A 42 -10.40 10.97 -1.64
N GLY A 43 -10.20 12.25 -1.31
CA GLY A 43 -10.81 12.88 -0.15
C GLY A 43 -12.31 12.64 -0.09
N ALA A 44 -12.78 12.23 1.09
CA ALA A 44 -14.17 12.41 1.47
C ALA A 44 -14.45 13.91 1.38
N GLN A 45 -15.24 14.30 0.38
CA GLN A 45 -15.95 15.57 0.38
C GLN A 45 -17.06 15.44 1.42
N ASN A 46 -16.98 16.20 2.50
CA ASN A 46 -18.10 16.64 3.32
C ASN A 46 -17.68 17.91 4.05
#